data_AF-A0A4R4TN21-F1
#
_entry.id   AF-A0A4R4TN21-F1
#
_cell.length_a   1.000
_cell.length_b   1.000
_cell.length_c   1.000
_cell.angle_alpha   90.00
_cell.angle_beta   90.00
_cell.angle_gamma   90.00
#
_symmetry.space_group_name_H-M   'P 1'
#
loop_
_entity.id
_entity.type
_entity.pdbx_description
1 polymer ?
#
loop_
_entity_poly.entity_id
_entity_poly.type
_entity_poly.pdbx_seq_one_letter_code
_entity_poly.pdbx_strand_id
1 'polypeptide(L)'
;MSARYSDIPKPIRSGIVIVDPLRGTPQRIIVLQFNPDSLERSLAPQTAGAEGAGDRTEALRLKGPAVETWKFTAEIDATDQLDVPAPEGIHPHLAALEMLVNPTSAQLRTLEALAAAGTLEITPIEAPLTLFTWGNKRVLPVRLTELAITEDAFDVELNPIRASLSIGLRVLTVSDLPTGHRGYELYLAHLAQKERLAASVANGRLATLGLNGGGGL
;
A
#
# COMPACT_ATOMS: atom_id res chain seq x y z
N MET A 1 39.65 -13.28 -10.27
CA MET A 1 38.61 -13.90 -9.44
C MET A 1 37.27 -13.45 -10.02
N SER A 2 36.69 -14.23 -10.92
CA SER A 2 35.45 -13.88 -11.62
C SER A 2 34.28 -14.26 -10.72
N ALA A 3 33.55 -13.28 -10.19
CA ALA A 3 32.31 -13.55 -9.47
C ALA A 3 31.36 -14.24 -10.44
N ARG A 4 31.00 -15.49 -10.15
CA ARG A 4 29.98 -16.20 -10.93
C ARG A 4 28.68 -15.45 -10.75
N TYR A 5 27.98 -15.17 -11.85
CA TYR A 5 26.69 -14.45 -11.85
C TYR A 5 25.63 -15.10 -10.92
N SER A 6 25.85 -16.36 -10.53
CA SER A 6 25.04 -17.13 -9.58
C SER A 6 25.16 -16.72 -8.11
N ASP A 7 26.17 -15.93 -7.71
CA ASP A 7 26.41 -15.53 -6.31
C ASP A 7 25.85 -14.13 -5.98
N ILE A 8 25.13 -13.50 -6.91
CA ILE A 8 24.47 -12.21 -6.66
C ILE A 8 23.22 -12.47 -5.80
N PRO A 9 23.12 -11.88 -4.59
CA PRO A 9 21.93 -12.01 -3.77
C PRO A 9 20.70 -11.55 -4.53
N LYS A 10 19.68 -12.41 -4.63
CA LYS A 10 18.42 -12.03 -5.27
C LYS A 10 17.82 -10.84 -4.49
N PRO A 11 17.41 -9.77 -5.17
CA PRO A 11 16.84 -8.62 -4.49
C PRO A 11 15.54 -9.01 -3.77
N ILE A 12 15.33 -8.45 -2.57
CA ILE A 12 14.03 -8.53 -1.90
C ILE A 12 13.02 -7.77 -2.77
N ARG A 13 11.88 -8.39 -3.06
CA ARG A 13 10.82 -7.80 -3.89
C ARG A 13 9.75 -7.13 -3.04
N SER A 14 9.23 -6.02 -3.54
CA SER A 14 8.01 -5.39 -3.05
C SER A 14 6.78 -6.16 -3.52
N GLY A 15 5.66 -5.98 -2.83
CA GLY A 15 4.46 -6.76 -3.11
C GLY A 15 3.23 -6.28 -2.36
N ILE A 16 2.11 -6.87 -2.77
CA ILE A 16 0.79 -6.67 -2.19
C ILE A 16 0.35 -8.01 -1.57
N VAL A 17 -0.09 -7.99 -0.33
CA VAL A 17 -0.58 -9.17 0.38
C VAL A 17 -2.03 -8.94 0.78
N ILE A 18 -2.91 -9.82 0.31
CA ILE A 18 -4.30 -9.86 0.73
C ILE A 18 -4.36 -10.74 1.98
N VAL A 19 -4.93 -10.24 3.07
CA VAL A 19 -5.05 -10.95 4.34
C VAL A 19 -6.50 -11.00 4.80
N ASP A 20 -6.86 -12.08 5.50
CA ASP A 20 -8.13 -12.17 6.23
C ASP A 20 -8.18 -11.05 7.29
N PRO A 21 -9.17 -10.16 7.28
CA PRO A 21 -9.24 -9.01 8.18
C PRO A 21 -9.41 -9.38 9.66
N LEU A 22 -9.91 -10.58 9.95
CA LEU A 22 -10.14 -11.09 11.30
C LEU A 22 -8.98 -11.95 11.79
N ARG A 23 -8.49 -12.87 10.95
CA ARG A 23 -7.43 -13.83 11.30
C ARG A 23 -6.02 -13.32 11.02
N GLY A 24 -5.87 -12.37 10.11
CA GLY A 24 -4.56 -11.90 9.63
C GLY A 24 -3.79 -12.92 8.80
N THR A 25 -4.43 -14.00 8.37
CA THR A 25 -3.80 -15.03 7.53
C THR A 25 -3.70 -14.54 6.09
N PRO A 26 -2.53 -14.62 5.43
CA PRO A 26 -2.40 -14.33 4.00
C PRO A 26 -3.31 -15.24 3.17
N GLN A 27 -4.12 -14.62 2.31
CA GLN A 27 -4.99 -15.29 1.34
C GLN A 27 -4.37 -15.29 -0.05
N ARG A 28 -3.64 -14.23 -0.41
CA ARG A 28 -2.94 -14.09 -1.69
C ARG A 28 -1.74 -13.17 -1.54
N ILE A 29 -0.66 -13.50 -2.25
CA ILE A 29 0.55 -12.68 -2.33
C ILE A 29 0.79 -12.35 -3.79
N ILE A 30 0.81 -11.06 -4.11
CA ILE A 30 1.13 -10.51 -5.44
C ILE A 30 2.52 -9.88 -5.32
N VAL A 31 3.52 -10.52 -5.90
CA VAL A 31 4.89 -10.03 -5.92
C VAL A 31 5.06 -9.16 -7.15
N LEU A 32 5.59 -7.94 -7.00
CA LEU A 32 5.90 -7.10 -8.15
C LEU A 32 7.04 -7.75 -8.95
N GLN A 33 6.91 -7.78 -10.27
CA GLN A 33 7.95 -8.37 -11.12
C GLN A 33 9.25 -7.57 -10.99
N PHE A 34 9.14 -6.26 -11.07
CA PHE A 34 10.23 -5.32 -10.83
C PHE A 34 9.90 -4.43 -9.63
N ASN A 35 10.93 -4.12 -8.84
CA ASN A 35 10.77 -3.12 -7.79
C ASN A 35 10.66 -1.74 -8.45
N PRO A 36 9.71 -0.90 -8.04
CA PRO A 36 9.62 0.46 -8.56
C PRO A 36 10.92 1.24 -8.32
N ASP A 37 11.35 2.01 -9.31
CA ASP A 37 12.55 2.86 -9.19
C ASP A 37 12.33 4.02 -8.22
N SER A 38 11.09 4.51 -8.16
CA SER A 38 10.69 5.60 -7.28
C SER A 38 9.43 5.25 -6.50
N LEU A 39 9.34 5.86 -5.32
CA LEU A 39 8.21 5.75 -4.42
C LEU A 39 7.93 7.13 -3.84
N GLU A 40 6.77 7.69 -4.19
CA GLU A 40 6.30 8.97 -3.66
C GLU A 40 5.45 8.74 -2.42
N ARG A 41 5.69 9.53 -1.36
CA ARG A 41 4.93 9.48 -0.12
C ARG A 41 4.53 10.88 0.31
N SER A 42 3.25 11.07 0.60
CA SER A 42 2.72 12.30 1.17
C SER A 42 2.14 12.03 2.55
N LEU A 43 2.41 12.91 3.51
CA LEU A 43 1.92 12.82 4.89
C LEU A 43 1.26 14.15 5.26
N ALA A 44 -0.06 14.15 5.40
CA ALA A 44 -0.84 15.31 5.80
C ALA A 44 -1.20 15.22 7.30
N PRO A 45 -0.66 16.10 8.17
CA PRO A 45 -1.00 16.11 9.60
C PRO A 45 -2.50 16.37 9.82
N GLN A 46 -3.08 15.70 10.81
CA GLN A 46 -4.45 15.95 11.25
C GLN A 46 -4.45 16.87 12.47
N THR A 47 -4.49 18.19 12.26
CA THR A 47 -4.47 19.17 13.37
C THR A 47 -5.87 19.55 13.83
N ALA A 48 -6.00 19.92 15.11
CA ALA A 48 -7.19 20.58 15.62
C ALA A 48 -7.22 22.06 15.18
N GLY A 49 -8.33 22.54 14.61
CA GLY A 49 -8.51 23.94 14.21
C GLY A 49 -8.40 24.26 12.70
N ALA A 50 -8.22 23.27 11.82
CA ALA A 50 -8.14 23.49 10.36
C ALA A 50 -9.46 23.96 9.72
N GLU A 51 -10.60 23.82 10.41
CA GLU A 51 -11.92 24.29 9.97
C GLU A 51 -12.35 25.54 10.75
N GLY A 52 -11.78 26.69 10.38
CA GLY A 52 -12.42 28.01 10.46
C GLY A 52 -12.74 28.66 11.81
N ALA A 53 -12.74 27.96 12.95
CA ALA A 53 -13.01 28.58 14.25
C ALA A 53 -12.43 27.78 15.43
N GLY A 54 -11.50 28.37 16.19
CA GLY A 54 -11.15 27.91 17.54
C GLY A 54 -9.67 27.92 17.91
N ASP A 55 -9.30 28.89 18.76
CA ASP A 55 -8.12 29.02 19.63
C ASP A 55 -6.68 28.83 19.09
N ARG A 56 -5.86 29.88 19.30
CA ARG A 56 -4.42 29.95 18.98
C ARG A 56 -3.56 28.86 19.66
N THR A 57 -4.11 28.13 20.62
CA THR A 57 -3.46 27.04 21.36
C THR A 57 -3.62 25.64 20.74
N GLU A 58 -4.46 25.47 19.72
CA GLU A 58 -4.73 24.15 19.11
C GLU A 58 -3.80 23.79 17.94
N ALA A 59 -2.97 24.74 17.48
CA ALA A 59 -2.17 24.60 16.25
C ALA A 59 -1.18 23.41 16.23
N LEU A 60 -0.73 22.94 17.40
CA LEU A 60 0.21 21.82 17.53
C LEU A 60 -0.47 20.51 17.97
N ARG A 61 -1.77 20.51 18.21
CA ARG A 61 -2.49 19.30 18.66
C ARG A 61 -2.88 18.44 17.48
N LEU A 62 -2.45 17.18 17.51
CA LEU A 62 -2.84 16.17 16.54
C LEU A 62 -4.10 15.44 17.00
N LYS A 63 -5.06 15.25 16.09
CA LYS A 63 -6.29 14.46 16.30
C LYS A 63 -6.08 12.97 16.09
N GLY A 64 -5.00 12.59 15.42
CA GLY A 64 -4.68 11.22 15.06
C GLY A 64 -3.43 11.17 14.20
N PRO A 65 -3.06 9.99 13.70
CA PRO A 65 -1.94 9.87 12.79
C PRO A 65 -2.16 10.65 11.49
N ALA A 66 -1.06 11.07 10.85
CA ALA A 66 -1.13 11.77 9.57
C ALA A 66 -1.82 10.90 8.50
N VAL A 67 -2.59 11.54 7.62
CA VAL A 67 -3.11 10.87 6.42
C VAL A 67 -1.93 10.63 5.50
N GLU A 68 -1.57 9.37 5.32
CA GLU A 68 -0.39 8.96 4.55
C GLU A 68 -0.82 8.30 3.22
N THR A 69 -0.34 8.84 2.09
CA THR A 69 -0.59 8.32 0.75
C THR A 69 0.71 7.98 0.04
N TRP A 70 0.69 6.93 -0.77
CA TRP A 70 1.83 6.38 -1.48
C TRP A 70 1.49 6.26 -2.96
N LYS A 71 2.42 6.60 -3.84
CA LYS A 71 2.29 6.40 -5.29
C LYS A 71 3.57 5.82 -5.86
N PHE A 72 3.42 4.88 -6.78
CA PHE A 72 4.53 4.31 -7.54
C PHE A 72 4.04 3.72 -8.86
N THR A 73 4.98 3.54 -9.78
CA THR A 73 4.76 2.82 -11.03
C THR A 73 5.39 1.44 -10.93
N ALA A 74 4.63 0.40 -11.29
CA ALA A 74 5.14 -0.96 -11.42
C ALA A 74 5.04 -1.41 -12.88
N GLU A 75 5.95 -2.29 -13.29
CA GLU A 75 5.97 -2.85 -14.64
C GLU A 75 5.81 -4.37 -14.57
N ILE A 76 5.12 -4.92 -15.57
CA ILE A 76 4.98 -6.35 -15.80
C ILE A 76 5.35 -6.60 -17.26
N ASP A 77 6.20 -7.60 -17.51
CA ASP A 77 6.69 -7.99 -18.83
C ASP A 77 6.85 -9.52 -18.91
N ALA A 78 6.04 -10.18 -19.75
CA ALA A 78 6.13 -11.62 -19.97
C ALA A 78 7.41 -12.04 -20.71
N THR A 79 8.08 -11.13 -21.44
CA THR A 79 9.32 -11.44 -22.16
C THR A 79 10.54 -11.60 -21.24
N ASP A 80 10.45 -11.21 -19.98
CA ASP A 80 11.51 -11.42 -18.98
C ASP A 80 11.43 -12.83 -18.34
N GLN A 81 10.36 -13.59 -18.64
CA GLN A 81 10.13 -14.95 -18.16
C GLN A 81 9.96 -15.94 -19.33
N LEU A 82 10.82 -15.86 -20.35
CA LEU A 82 10.72 -16.69 -21.58
C LEU A 82 10.65 -18.21 -21.31
N ASP A 83 11.18 -18.67 -20.19
CA ASP A 83 11.20 -20.08 -19.80
C ASP A 83 9.87 -20.57 -19.18
N VAL A 84 8.92 -19.66 -18.92
CA VAL A 84 7.61 -19.98 -18.33
C VAL A 84 6.52 -19.79 -19.40
N PRO A 85 5.77 -20.84 -19.78
CA PRO A 85 4.66 -20.70 -20.70
C PRO A 85 3.62 -19.70 -20.19
N ALA A 86 3.36 -18.66 -20.98
CA ALA A 86 2.38 -17.61 -20.68
C ALA A 86 1.35 -17.51 -21.82
N PRO A 87 0.42 -18.48 -21.93
CA PRO A 87 -0.55 -18.52 -23.04
C PRO A 87 -1.55 -17.36 -23.02
N GLU A 88 -1.79 -16.75 -21.85
CA GLU A 88 -2.66 -15.58 -21.69
C GLU A 88 -1.81 -14.30 -21.47
N GLY A 89 -0.54 -14.33 -21.85
CA GLY A 89 0.42 -13.25 -21.59
C GLY A 89 0.47 -12.86 -20.12
N ILE A 90 0.37 -11.56 -19.83
CA ILE A 90 0.32 -11.01 -18.47
C ILE A 90 -1.11 -10.79 -17.95
N HIS A 91 -2.14 -11.12 -18.74
CA HIS A 91 -3.54 -10.83 -18.39
C HIS A 91 -3.95 -11.39 -17.01
N PRO A 92 -3.58 -12.62 -16.60
CA PRO A 92 -3.92 -13.12 -15.26
C PRO A 92 -3.30 -12.31 -14.11
N HIS A 93 -2.15 -11.68 -14.34
CA HIS A 93 -1.50 -10.82 -13.35
C HIS A 93 -2.26 -9.51 -13.18
N LEU A 94 -2.75 -8.93 -14.28
CA LEU A 94 -3.58 -7.73 -14.28
C LEU A 94 -4.92 -8.01 -13.58
N ALA A 95 -5.60 -9.09 -13.95
CA ALA A 95 -6.84 -9.51 -13.32
C ALA A 95 -6.70 -9.72 -11.80
N ALA A 96 -5.58 -10.27 -11.33
CA ALA A 96 -5.32 -10.42 -9.90
C ALA A 96 -5.22 -9.07 -9.15
N LEU A 97 -4.71 -8.02 -9.80
CA LEU A 97 -4.66 -6.67 -9.25
C LEU A 97 -6.02 -5.97 -9.33
N GLU A 98 -6.77 -6.16 -10.42
CA GLU A 98 -8.13 -5.63 -10.57
C GLU A 98 -9.08 -6.19 -9.50
N MET A 99 -8.90 -7.45 -9.11
CA MET A 99 -9.68 -8.06 -8.03
C MET A 99 -9.40 -7.45 -6.65
N LEU A 100 -8.40 -6.58 -6.49
CA LEU A 100 -8.19 -5.81 -5.25
C LEU A 100 -9.23 -4.69 -5.06
N VAL A 101 -9.82 -4.21 -6.16
CA VAL A 101 -10.78 -3.10 -6.16
C VAL A 101 -12.18 -3.53 -6.57
N ASN A 102 -12.38 -4.80 -6.93
CA ASN A 102 -13.66 -5.34 -7.36
C ASN A 102 -14.20 -6.39 -6.37
N PRO A 103 -15.50 -6.36 -6.02
CA PRO A 103 -16.13 -7.46 -5.32
C PRO A 103 -16.19 -8.70 -6.23
N THR A 104 -16.17 -9.88 -5.63
CA THR A 104 -16.34 -11.13 -6.38
C THR A 104 -17.77 -11.26 -6.91
N SER A 105 -17.92 -11.98 -8.02
CA SER A 105 -19.26 -12.28 -8.58
C SER A 105 -20.16 -13.01 -7.58
N ALA A 106 -19.60 -13.88 -6.74
CA ALA A 106 -20.34 -14.56 -5.68
C ALA A 106 -20.90 -13.61 -4.62
N GLN A 107 -20.11 -12.60 -4.20
CA GLN A 107 -20.57 -11.56 -3.28
C GLN A 107 -21.70 -10.73 -3.88
N LEU A 108 -21.58 -10.34 -5.15
CA LEU A 108 -22.61 -9.58 -5.86
C LEU A 108 -23.92 -10.38 -5.99
N ARG A 109 -23.86 -11.67 -6.38
CA ARG A 109 -25.04 -12.55 -6.44
C ARG A 109 -25.69 -12.76 -5.08
N THR A 110 -24.89 -12.87 -4.02
CA THR A 110 -25.40 -13.01 -2.66
C THR A 110 -26.15 -11.75 -2.23
N LEU A 111 -25.58 -10.57 -2.52
CA LEU A 111 -26.22 -9.29 -2.24
C LEU A 111 -27.55 -9.13 -2.99
N GLU A 112 -27.57 -9.52 -4.28
CA GLU A 112 -28.78 -9.52 -5.11
C GLU A 112 -29.88 -10.41 -4.52
N ALA A 113 -29.53 -11.62 -4.07
CA ALA A 113 -30.47 -12.54 -3.44
C ALA A 113 -31.03 -12.01 -2.12
N LEU A 114 -30.19 -11.40 -1.27
CA LEU A 114 -30.62 -10.79 -0.01
C LEU A 114 -31.53 -9.58 -0.23
N ALA A 115 -31.22 -8.76 -1.24
CA ALA A 115 -32.06 -7.63 -1.64
C ALA A 115 -33.43 -8.11 -2.14
N ALA A 116 -33.46 -9.16 -2.97
CA ALA A 116 -34.70 -9.78 -3.45
C ALA A 116 -35.55 -10.37 -2.31
N ALA A 117 -34.90 -10.84 -1.23
CA ALA A 117 -35.57 -11.37 -0.03
C ALA A 117 -36.09 -10.27 0.93
N GLY A 118 -35.99 -8.98 0.57
CA GLY A 118 -36.45 -7.87 1.41
C GLY A 118 -35.62 -7.65 2.67
N THR A 119 -34.45 -8.29 2.78
CA THR A 119 -33.50 -8.13 3.90
C THR A 119 -32.57 -6.97 3.60
N LEU A 120 -33.13 -5.76 3.52
CA LEU A 120 -32.41 -4.51 3.27
C LEU A 120 -31.65 -4.04 4.52
N GLU A 121 -30.71 -4.84 4.99
CA GLU A 121 -29.56 -4.31 5.72
C GLU A 121 -28.41 -4.23 4.71
N ILE A 122 -28.25 -3.06 4.08
CA ILE A 122 -27.15 -2.80 3.14
C ILE A 122 -25.87 -2.64 3.96
N THR A 123 -25.32 -3.74 4.44
CA THR A 123 -23.94 -3.74 4.91
C THR A 123 -23.04 -3.65 3.68
N PRO A 124 -22.17 -2.64 3.56
CA PRO A 124 -21.20 -2.57 2.47
C PRO A 124 -20.36 -3.85 2.44
N ILE A 125 -20.05 -4.34 1.23
CA ILE A 125 -19.11 -5.45 1.07
C ILE A 125 -17.77 -4.97 1.65
N GLU A 126 -17.31 -5.62 2.72
CA GLU A 126 -16.01 -5.33 3.30
C GLU A 126 -14.93 -5.76 2.30
N ALA A 127 -14.15 -4.78 1.83
CA ALA A 127 -13.01 -5.05 0.97
C ALA A 127 -11.96 -5.85 1.76
N PRO A 128 -11.23 -6.77 1.11
CA PRO A 128 -10.22 -7.54 1.82
C PRO A 128 -9.11 -6.63 2.35
N LEU A 129 -8.59 -6.93 3.54
CA LEU A 129 -7.49 -6.19 4.12
C LEU A 129 -6.24 -6.37 3.25
N THR A 130 -5.73 -5.28 2.71
CA THR A 130 -4.57 -5.27 1.82
C THR A 130 -3.35 -4.72 2.54
N LEU A 131 -2.21 -5.40 2.40
CA LEU A 131 -0.91 -4.97 2.91
C LEU A 131 0.00 -4.63 1.75
N PHE A 132 0.68 -3.48 1.84
CA PHE A 132 1.81 -3.17 0.98
C PHE A 132 3.12 -3.46 1.71
N THR A 133 4.01 -4.20 1.05
CA THR A 133 5.34 -4.52 1.56
C THR A 133 6.41 -3.85 0.70
N TRP A 134 7.17 -2.95 1.30
CA TRP A 134 8.41 -2.41 0.73
C TRP A 134 9.59 -2.93 1.53
N GLY A 135 10.00 -4.16 1.21
CA GLY A 135 10.95 -4.92 2.02
C GLY A 135 10.45 -5.21 3.44
N ASN A 136 11.35 -5.65 4.32
CA ASN A 136 10.99 -6.11 5.67
C ASN A 136 10.74 -4.99 6.69
N LYS A 137 11.21 -3.77 6.42
CA LYS A 137 11.07 -2.62 7.34
C LYS A 137 9.77 -1.84 7.16
N ARG A 138 9.05 -2.05 6.05
CA ARG A 138 7.86 -1.27 5.68
C ARG A 138 6.77 -2.21 5.21
N VAL A 139 6.02 -2.72 6.16
CA VAL A 139 4.77 -3.47 5.94
C VAL A 139 3.64 -2.61 6.48
N LEU A 140 2.63 -2.34 5.64
CA LEU A 140 1.62 -1.33 5.90
C LEU A 140 0.23 -1.83 5.49
N PRO A 141 -0.79 -1.69 6.35
CA PRO A 141 -2.18 -1.82 5.90
C PRO A 141 -2.54 -0.64 5.01
N VAL A 142 -3.07 -0.94 3.83
CA VAL A 142 -3.38 0.05 2.80
C VAL A 142 -4.74 -0.22 2.17
N ARG A 143 -5.32 0.83 1.61
CA ARG A 143 -6.43 0.77 0.66
C ARG A 143 -5.92 1.31 -0.67
N LEU A 144 -6.21 0.62 -1.77
CA LEU A 144 -5.96 1.16 -3.11
C LEU A 144 -6.87 2.38 -3.33
N THR A 145 -6.27 3.48 -3.75
CA THR A 145 -6.98 4.71 -4.14
C THR A 145 -6.95 4.95 -5.65
N GLU A 146 -5.99 4.34 -6.34
CA GLU A 146 -5.79 4.48 -7.77
C GLU A 146 -5.14 3.19 -8.31
N LEU A 147 -5.66 2.70 -9.43
CA LEU A 147 -5.04 1.67 -10.25
C LEU A 147 -5.28 2.07 -11.71
N ALA A 148 -4.24 2.53 -12.39
CA ALA A 148 -4.28 2.80 -13.82
C ALA A 148 -3.34 1.84 -14.54
N ILE A 149 -3.85 1.18 -15.57
CA ILE A 149 -3.16 0.14 -16.33
C ILE A 149 -2.97 0.66 -17.75
N THR A 150 -1.73 0.65 -18.24
CA THR A 150 -1.40 0.89 -19.64
C THR A 150 -0.82 -0.41 -20.19
N GLU A 151 -1.56 -1.06 -21.09
CA GLU A 151 -1.15 -2.31 -21.73
C GLU A 151 -0.45 -2.02 -23.06
N ASP A 152 0.70 -2.63 -23.26
CA ASP A 152 1.56 -2.45 -24.43
C ASP A 152 2.06 -3.81 -24.92
N ALA A 153 2.29 -3.90 -26.24
CA ALA A 153 2.74 -5.12 -26.92
C ALA A 153 1.78 -6.31 -26.72
N PHE A 154 1.26 -6.85 -27.81
CA PHE A 154 0.28 -7.91 -27.77
C PHE A 154 0.74 -9.09 -28.61
N ASP A 155 0.36 -10.30 -28.21
CA ASP A 155 0.55 -11.48 -29.04
C ASP A 155 -0.52 -11.56 -30.16
N VAL A 156 -0.52 -12.67 -30.91
CA VAL A 156 -1.45 -12.88 -32.02
C VAL A 156 -2.92 -13.05 -31.58
N GLU A 157 -3.16 -13.35 -30.30
CA GLU A 157 -4.48 -13.49 -29.70
C GLU A 157 -4.91 -12.22 -28.94
N LEU A 158 -4.12 -11.14 -29.05
CA LEU A 158 -4.30 -9.87 -28.33
C LEU A 158 -4.13 -9.98 -26.81
N ASN A 159 -3.38 -10.97 -26.33
CA ASN A 159 -2.99 -11.00 -24.93
C ASN A 159 -1.89 -9.96 -24.69
N PRO A 160 -2.00 -9.11 -23.66
CA PRO A 160 -0.94 -8.17 -23.32
C PRO A 160 0.31 -8.93 -22.90
N ILE A 161 1.46 -8.47 -23.39
CA ILE A 161 2.79 -9.01 -23.06
C ILE A 161 3.48 -8.08 -22.06
N ARG A 162 3.19 -6.77 -22.11
CA ARG A 162 3.74 -5.77 -21.19
C ARG A 162 2.63 -4.85 -20.65
N ALA A 163 2.80 -4.38 -19.43
CA ALA A 163 2.00 -3.29 -18.89
C ALA A 163 2.78 -2.41 -17.92
N SER A 164 2.41 -1.13 -17.90
CA SER A 164 2.77 -0.17 -16.86
C SER A 164 1.57 0.10 -15.96
N LEU A 165 1.80 0.08 -14.65
CA LEU A 165 0.79 0.17 -13.61
C LEU A 165 1.08 1.38 -12.72
N SER A 166 0.22 2.40 -12.76
CA SER A 166 0.24 3.48 -11.77
C SER A 166 -0.64 3.07 -10.58
N ILE A 167 -0.02 2.89 -9.41
CA ILE A 167 -0.69 2.42 -8.19
C ILE A 167 -0.64 3.53 -7.14
N GLY A 168 -1.82 3.96 -6.69
CA GLY A 168 -2.01 4.85 -5.57
C GLY A 168 -2.59 4.12 -4.36
N LEU A 169 -2.00 4.35 -3.19
CA LEU A 169 -2.39 3.73 -1.93
C LEU A 169 -2.63 4.80 -0.87
N ARG A 170 -3.59 4.55 0.02
CA ARG A 170 -3.74 5.26 1.30
C ARG A 170 -3.47 4.28 2.44
N VAL A 171 -2.60 4.65 3.36
CA VAL A 171 -2.34 3.86 4.57
C VAL A 171 -3.58 3.91 5.46
N LEU A 172 -4.02 2.74 5.91
CA LEU A 172 -5.09 2.60 6.90
C LEU A 172 -4.50 2.74 8.29
N THR A 173 -5.10 3.60 9.11
CA THR A 173 -4.63 3.94 10.45
C THR A 173 -5.59 3.44 11.52
N VAL A 174 -5.23 3.64 12.78
CA VAL A 174 -6.15 3.42 13.92
C VAL A 174 -7.44 4.24 13.83
N SER A 175 -7.44 5.34 13.06
CA SER A 175 -8.63 6.17 12.86
C SER A 175 -9.57 5.63 11.78
N ASP A 176 -9.11 4.70 10.95
CA ASP A 176 -9.88 4.14 9.82
C ASP A 176 -10.49 2.77 10.13
N LEU A 177 -10.04 2.11 11.20
CA LEU A 177 -10.33 0.71 11.49
C LEU A 177 -10.89 0.53 12.90
N PRO A 178 -11.94 -0.29 13.09
CA PRO A 178 -12.50 -0.54 14.41
C PRO A 178 -11.51 -1.32 15.28
N THR A 179 -11.66 -1.20 16.60
CA THR A 179 -10.88 -1.99 17.57
C THR A 179 -11.13 -3.48 17.35
N GLY A 180 -10.07 -4.30 17.45
CA GLY A 180 -10.13 -5.74 17.18
C GLY A 180 -9.93 -6.15 15.71
N HIS A 181 -9.96 -5.21 14.76
CA HIS A 181 -9.64 -5.48 13.37
C HIS A 181 -8.13 -5.67 13.17
N ARG A 182 -7.68 -6.66 12.40
CA ARG A 182 -6.24 -6.98 12.30
C ARG A 182 -5.41 -5.85 11.69
N GLY A 183 -5.99 -5.06 10.79
CA GLY A 183 -5.33 -3.89 10.20
C GLY A 183 -4.95 -2.83 11.25
N TYR A 184 -5.70 -2.74 12.36
CA TYR A 184 -5.39 -1.81 13.46
C TYR A 184 -4.04 -2.17 14.09
N GLU A 185 -3.86 -3.44 14.46
CA GLU A 185 -2.62 -3.96 15.04
C GLU A 185 -1.44 -3.87 14.06
N LEU A 186 -1.68 -4.14 12.78
CA LEU A 186 -0.65 -4.03 11.74
C LEU A 186 -0.17 -2.59 11.56
N TYR A 187 -1.08 -1.61 11.68
CA TYR A 187 -0.70 -0.21 11.67
C TYR A 187 0.15 0.17 12.89
N LEU A 188 -0.25 -0.25 14.10
CA LEU A 188 0.52 0.03 15.31
C LEU A 188 1.93 -0.59 15.25
N ALA A 189 2.05 -1.82 14.74
CA ALA A 189 3.34 -2.46 14.51
C ALA A 189 4.22 -1.66 13.54
N HIS A 190 3.63 -1.15 12.45
CA HIS A 190 4.32 -0.26 11.52
C HIS A 190 4.79 1.03 12.20
N LEU A 191 3.93 1.67 13.00
CA LEU A 191 4.25 2.91 13.71
C LEU A 191 5.40 2.70 14.70
N ALA A 192 5.37 1.62 15.50
CA ALA A 192 6.44 1.27 16.41
C ALA A 192 7.78 1.00 15.67
N GLN A 193 7.74 0.42 14.47
CA GLN A 193 8.93 0.28 13.63
C GLN A 193 9.45 1.63 13.14
N LYS A 194 8.56 2.55 12.77
CA LYS A 194 8.91 3.93 12.37
C LYS A 194 9.56 4.69 13.53
N GLU A 195 9.05 4.55 14.75
CA GLU A 195 9.62 5.14 15.98
C GLU A 195 11.04 4.60 16.26
N ARG A 196 11.25 3.28 16.17
CA ARG A 196 12.58 2.68 16.32
C ARG A 196 13.59 3.23 15.31
N LEU A 197 13.16 3.41 14.05
CA LEU A 197 14.01 4.01 13.02
C LEU A 197 14.29 5.48 13.31
N ALA A 198 13.30 6.26 13.74
CA ALA A 198 13.49 7.65 14.12
C ALA A 198 14.51 7.79 15.27
N ALA A 199 14.42 6.92 16.29
CA ALA A 199 15.37 6.90 17.41
C ALA A 199 16.81 6.55 17.01
N SER A 200 17.03 5.94 15.84
CA SER A 200 18.37 5.61 15.33
C SER A 200 19.10 6.78 14.67
N VAL A 201 18.39 7.88 14.38
CA VAL A 201 18.97 9.08 13.76
C VAL A 201 19.67 9.92 14.84
N ALA A 202 20.92 10.29 14.59
CA ALA A 202 21.64 11.19 15.48
C ALA A 202 21.01 12.60 15.46
N ASN A 203 20.89 13.22 16.63
CA ASN A 203 20.37 14.59 16.74
C ASN A 203 21.32 15.61 16.08
N GLY A 204 20.72 16.60 15.41
CA GLY A 204 21.45 17.77 14.91
C GLY A 204 21.96 18.67 16.04
N ARG A 205 22.89 19.56 15.70
CA ARG A 205 23.43 20.56 16.66
C ARG A 205 22.87 21.94 16.30
N LEU A 206 22.44 22.74 17.28
CA LEU A 206 21.95 24.11 17.03
C LEU A 206 22.94 24.97 16.22
N ALA A 207 24.24 24.80 16.46
CA ALA A 207 25.30 25.45 15.67
C ALA A 207 25.23 25.14 14.17
N THR A 208 24.81 23.93 13.78
CA THR A 208 24.63 23.58 12.35
C THR A 208 23.45 24.32 11.72
N LEU A 209 22.54 24.83 12.53
CA LEU A 209 21.45 25.73 12.13
C LEU A 209 21.86 27.21 12.20
N GLY A 210 23.13 27.52 12.50
CA GLY A 210 23.62 28.89 12.69
C GLY A 210 23.20 29.52 14.02
N LEU A 211 22.57 28.76 14.92
CA LEU A 211 22.11 29.21 16.23
C LEU A 211 23.24 29.02 17.26
N ASN A 212 24.22 29.93 17.24
CA ASN A 212 25.28 30.00 18.24
C ASN A 212 24.89 31.01 19.31
N GLY A 213 24.82 30.56 20.57
CA GLY A 213 24.18 31.25 21.70
C GLY A 213 24.48 32.75 21.81
N GLY A 214 23.40 33.52 21.79
CA GLY A 214 23.42 34.98 21.95
C GLY A 214 22.02 35.57 22.06
N GLY A 215 21.09 34.90 22.75
CA GLY A 215 19.74 35.40 23.00
C GLY A 215 18.67 34.31 22.97
N GLY A 216 18.42 33.69 24.12
CA GLY A 216 17.13 33.05 24.43
C GLY A 216 16.62 31.98 23.49
N LEU A 217 17.43 30.95 23.19
CA LEU A 217 17.01 29.56 22.94
C LEU A 217 18.11 28.63 23.46
#